data_AF-A0A2S1T1T3-F1
#
_entry.id   AF-A0A2S1T1T3-F1
#
_cell.length_a   1.000
_cell.length_b   1.000
_cell.length_c   1.000
_cell.angle_alpha   90.00
_cell.angle_beta   90.00
_cell.angle_gamma   90.00
#
_symmetry.space_group_name_H-M   'P 1'
#
loop_
_entity.id
_entity.type
_entity.pdbx_description
1 polymer ?
#
loop_
_entity_poly.entity_id
_entity_poly.type
_entity_poly.pdbx_seq_one_letter_code
_entity_poly.pdbx_strand_id
1 'polypeptide(L)'
;MASRRRTGPTDTVRQLVHLRDGGRCVRCNTVRDLTIHHRVNRGMGGAREEWINEPHNLLLTCTTCNGWFEDHPRESYSHGWKVRRPMLPGEMPVRYPSGAEYVLHPDGTRSRIAPPIRYAHAGGAR
;
A
#
# COMPACT_ATOMS: atom_id res chain seq x y z
N MET A 1 -23.14 -24.40 -15.58
CA MET A 1 -22.49 -23.91 -14.34
C MET A 1 -21.94 -22.52 -14.62
N ALA A 2 -22.48 -21.48 -13.97
CA ALA A 2 -21.95 -20.13 -14.14
C ALA A 2 -20.53 -20.05 -13.54
N SER A 3 -19.54 -19.67 -14.36
CA SER A 3 -18.18 -19.41 -13.90
C SER A 3 -18.22 -18.39 -12.75
N ARG A 4 -17.61 -18.72 -11.60
CA ARG A 4 -17.48 -17.78 -10.48
C ARG A 4 -16.75 -16.53 -10.98
N ARG A 5 -17.44 -15.38 -10.97
CA ARG A 5 -16.85 -14.09 -11.36
C ARG A 5 -15.59 -13.84 -10.52
N ARG A 6 -14.42 -13.74 -11.16
CA ARG A 6 -13.15 -13.39 -10.51
C ARG A 6 -13.27 -11.93 -10.07
N THR A 7 -13.35 -11.68 -8.77
CA THR A 7 -13.58 -10.33 -8.18
C THR A 7 -12.32 -9.71 -7.57
N GLY A 8 -11.18 -10.39 -7.68
CA GLY A 8 -9.87 -9.90 -7.24
C GLY A 8 -9.09 -9.20 -8.36
N PRO A 9 -7.89 -8.67 -8.05
CA PRO A 9 -7.02 -8.07 -9.05
C PRO A 9 -6.64 -9.06 -10.14
N THR A 10 -6.49 -8.55 -11.36
CA THR A 10 -6.02 -9.33 -12.51
C THR A 10 -4.55 -9.73 -12.33
N ASP A 11 -4.10 -10.72 -13.10
CA ASP A 11 -2.71 -11.19 -13.02
C ASP A 11 -1.72 -10.08 -13.44
N THR A 12 -2.08 -9.24 -14.40
CA THR A 12 -1.33 -8.03 -14.79
C THR A 12 -1.16 -7.06 -13.61
N VAL A 13 -2.24 -6.74 -12.89
CA VAL A 13 -2.16 -5.86 -11.72
C VAL A 13 -1.27 -6.47 -10.63
N ARG A 14 -1.43 -7.77 -10.37
CA ARG A 14 -0.60 -8.47 -9.38
C ARG A 14 0.87 -8.35 -9.78
N GLN A 15 1.22 -8.56 -11.05
CA GLN A 15 2.58 -8.41 -11.54
C GLN A 15 3.13 -7.00 -11.33
N LEU A 16 2.35 -5.94 -11.61
CA LEU A 16 2.76 -4.55 -11.37
C LEU A 16 3.09 -4.32 -9.89
N VAL A 17 2.24 -4.79 -8.97
CA VAL A 17 2.48 -4.66 -7.52
C VAL A 17 3.74 -5.43 -7.10
N HIS A 18 3.92 -6.65 -7.63
CA HIS A 18 5.13 -7.45 -7.37
C HIS A 18 6.41 -6.75 -7.83
N LEU A 19 6.40 -6.17 -9.04
CA LEU A 19 7.55 -5.45 -9.60
C LEU A 19 7.83 -4.17 -8.81
N ARG A 20 6.81 -3.34 -8.53
CA ARG A 20 6.93 -2.09 -7.77
C ARG A 20 7.53 -2.31 -6.38
N ASP A 21 7.08 -3.37 -5.70
CA ASP A 21 7.49 -3.71 -4.34
C ASP A 21 8.75 -4.58 -4.30
N GLY A 22 9.37 -4.85 -5.46
CA GLY A 22 10.63 -5.58 -5.57
C GLY A 22 10.54 -7.04 -5.13
N GLY A 23 9.36 -7.65 -5.23
CA GLY A 23 9.11 -9.02 -4.80
C GLY A 23 9.30 -9.23 -3.29
N ARG A 24 9.09 -8.18 -2.48
CA ARG A 24 9.30 -8.20 -1.02
C ARG A 24 8.12 -7.61 -0.28
N CYS A 25 7.92 -8.06 0.95
CA CYS A 25 6.95 -7.46 1.85
C CYS A 25 7.30 -5.99 2.13
N VAL A 26 6.34 -5.08 1.90
CA VAL A 26 6.53 -3.63 2.12
C VAL A 26 6.69 -3.21 3.58
N ARG A 27 6.55 -4.13 4.55
CA ARG A 27 6.81 -3.86 5.97
C ARG A 27 8.12 -4.46 6.45
N CYS A 28 8.32 -5.76 6.27
CA CYS A 28 9.45 -6.50 6.86
C CYS A 28 10.49 -6.97 5.83
N ASN A 29 10.32 -6.65 4.54
CA ASN A 29 11.26 -6.95 3.46
C ASN A 29 11.51 -8.45 3.16
N THR A 30 10.78 -9.37 3.80
CA THR A 30 10.84 -10.80 3.47
C THR A 30 10.40 -11.08 2.04
N VAL A 31 10.92 -12.16 1.45
CA VAL A 31 10.55 -12.68 0.12
C VAL A 31 9.64 -13.91 0.21
N ARG A 32 9.31 -14.36 1.42
CA ARG A 32 8.54 -15.60 1.68
C ARG A 32 7.07 -15.31 1.90
N ASP A 33 6.24 -16.26 1.49
CA ASP A 33 4.79 -16.30 1.77
C ASP A 33 4.07 -14.99 1.43
N LEU A 34 4.35 -14.48 0.23
CA LEU A 34 3.84 -13.19 -0.22
C LEU A 34 2.38 -13.28 -0.67
N THR A 35 1.62 -12.25 -0.31
CA THR A 35 0.22 -12.04 -0.65
C THR A 35 -0.05 -10.56 -0.94
N ILE A 36 -1.17 -10.30 -1.60
CA ILE A 36 -1.63 -8.95 -1.90
C ILE A 36 -2.56 -8.49 -0.79
N HIS A 37 -2.22 -7.35 -0.19
CA HIS A 37 -3.04 -6.66 0.81
C HIS A 37 -3.76 -5.47 0.17
N HIS A 38 -5.05 -5.29 0.47
CA HIS A 38 -5.82 -4.10 0.08
C HIS A 38 -5.69 -3.03 1.16
N ARG A 39 -5.26 -1.82 0.80
CA ARG A 39 -5.13 -0.69 1.74
C ARG A 39 -6.50 -0.18 2.16
N VAL A 40 -7.39 0.04 1.20
CA VAL A 40 -8.83 0.21 1.42
C VAL A 40 -9.49 -1.14 1.22
N ASN A 41 -10.11 -1.65 2.28
CA ASN A 41 -10.79 -2.95 2.26
C ASN A 41 -11.92 -2.96 1.21
N ARG A 42 -11.99 -4.05 0.45
CA ARG A 42 -13.06 -4.33 -0.55
C ARG A 42 -14.48 -4.46 0.01
N GLY A 43 -14.61 -4.68 1.33
CA GLY A 43 -15.88 -5.03 1.97
C GLY A 43 -16.41 -6.43 1.63
N MET A 44 -17.41 -6.89 2.38
CA MET A 44 -18.14 -8.12 2.07
C MET A 44 -19.23 -7.80 1.03
N GLY A 45 -19.26 -8.53 -0.08
CA GLY A 45 -20.20 -8.29 -1.20
C GLY A 45 -19.55 -8.00 -2.56
N GLY A 46 -18.22 -7.94 -2.59
CA GLY A 46 -17.49 -7.52 -3.78
C GLY A 46 -17.37 -6.01 -3.83
N ALA A 47 -16.35 -5.54 -4.55
CA ALA A 47 -16.07 -4.13 -4.61
C ALA A 47 -16.90 -3.44 -5.69
N ARG A 48 -17.41 -2.25 -5.37
CA ARG A 48 -18.24 -1.45 -6.28
C ARG A 48 -17.40 -0.48 -7.10
N GLU A 49 -16.29 -0.06 -6.54
CA GLU A 49 -15.36 0.90 -7.15
C GLU A 49 -14.36 0.20 -8.06
N GLU A 50 -14.14 0.73 -9.25
CA GLU A 50 -13.20 0.17 -10.23
C GLU A 50 -11.76 0.14 -9.69
N TRP A 51 -11.36 1.18 -8.96
CA TRP A 51 -10.01 1.37 -8.41
C TRP A 51 -9.65 0.43 -7.26
N ILE A 52 -10.62 -0.30 -6.69
CA ILE A 52 -10.40 -1.13 -5.49
C ILE A 52 -9.31 -2.21 -5.71
N ASN A 53 -9.17 -2.69 -6.94
CA ASN A 53 -8.26 -3.72 -7.34
C ASN A 53 -7.13 -3.13 -8.20
N GLU A 54 -6.91 -1.83 -8.18
CA GLU A 54 -5.81 -1.18 -8.88
C GLU A 54 -4.54 -1.13 -8.03
N PRO A 55 -3.34 -1.08 -8.66
CA PRO A 55 -2.06 -1.15 -7.96
C PRO A 55 -1.89 -0.18 -6.78
N HIS A 56 -2.44 1.03 -6.87
CA HIS A 56 -2.31 2.05 -5.83
C HIS A 56 -3.02 1.68 -4.52
N ASN A 57 -4.05 0.84 -4.59
CA ASN A 57 -4.75 0.29 -3.43
C ASN A 57 -4.14 -1.02 -2.90
N LEU A 58 -3.11 -1.55 -3.57
CA LEU A 58 -2.58 -2.88 -3.28
C LEU A 58 -1.14 -2.80 -2.78
N LEU A 59 -0.78 -3.65 -1.83
CA LEU A 59 0.59 -3.81 -1.31
C LEU A 59 1.01 -5.26 -1.38
N LEU A 60 2.28 -5.51 -1.72
CA LEU A 60 2.87 -6.84 -1.52
C LEU A 60 3.31 -7.01 -0.07
N THR A 61 2.81 -8.06 0.59
CA THR A 61 3.05 -8.31 2.01
C THR A 61 3.31 -9.78 2.24
N CYS A 62 3.99 -10.18 3.32
CA CYS A 62 3.89 -11.57 3.74
C CYS A 62 2.58 -11.79 4.51
N THR A 63 2.11 -13.04 4.55
CA THR A 63 0.90 -13.44 5.30
C THR A 63 0.91 -12.96 6.76
N THR A 64 2.05 -13.02 7.45
CA THR A 64 2.19 -12.53 8.84
C THR A 64 1.97 -11.02 8.95
N CYS A 65 2.56 -10.21 8.06
CA CYS A 65 2.35 -8.77 8.10
C CYS A 65 0.94 -8.38 7.66
N ASN A 66 0.38 -9.09 6.68
CA ASN A 66 -0.99 -8.90 6.25
C ASN A 66 -1.98 -9.10 7.42
N GLY A 67 -1.85 -10.20 8.18
CA GLY A 67 -2.67 -10.44 9.37
C GLY A 67 -2.47 -9.36 10.43
N TRP A 68 -1.21 -9.00 10.71
CA TRP A 68 -0.90 -7.93 11.66
C TRP A 68 -1.57 -6.60 11.30
N PHE A 69 -1.69 -6.25 10.00
CA PHE A 69 -2.37 -5.02 9.57
C PHE A 69 -3.87 -5.00 9.90
N GLU A 70 -4.52 -6.16 9.85
CA GLU A 70 -5.92 -6.31 10.23
C GLU A 70 -6.09 -6.20 11.75
N ASP A 71 -5.19 -6.82 12.51
CA ASP A 71 -5.23 -6.85 13.98
C ASP A 71 -4.84 -5.51 14.63
N HIS A 72 -4.02 -4.70 13.94
CA HIS A 72 -3.49 -3.42 14.43
C HIS A 72 -3.89 -2.26 13.50
N PRO A 73 -5.19 -1.93 13.42
CA PRO A 73 -5.68 -0.99 12.44
C PRO A 73 -5.17 0.44 12.69
N ARG A 74 -5.02 0.87 13.94
CA ARG A 74 -4.55 2.23 14.28
C ARG A 74 -3.18 2.50 13.68
N GLU A 75 -2.23 1.62 13.95
CA GLU A 75 -0.87 1.67 13.45
C GLU A 75 -0.82 1.52 11.93
N SER A 76 -1.66 0.64 11.39
CA SER A 76 -1.77 0.43 9.94
C SER A 76 -2.27 1.67 9.21
N TYR A 77 -3.21 2.42 9.79
CA TYR A 77 -3.64 3.70 9.25
C TYR A 77 -2.54 4.76 9.36
N SER A 78 -1.81 4.82 10.50
CA SER A 78 -0.73 5.82 10.66
C SER A 78 0.45 5.62 9.71
N HIS A 79 0.70 4.38 9.27
CA HIS A 79 1.74 4.07 8.29
C HIS A 79 1.23 3.95 6.85
N GLY A 80 -0.07 4.18 6.63
CA GLY A 80 -0.70 4.09 5.32
C GLY A 80 -0.78 2.68 4.73
N TRP A 81 -0.51 1.64 5.52
CA TRP A 81 -0.74 0.24 5.11
C TRP A 81 -2.23 -0.05 4.95
N LYS A 82 -3.07 0.64 5.74
CA LYS A 82 -4.51 0.72 5.54
C LYS A 82 -4.93 2.17 5.31
N VAL A 83 -6.04 2.37 4.61
CA VAL A 83 -6.63 3.67 4.30
C VAL A 83 -8.13 3.62 4.60
N ARG A 84 -8.65 4.65 5.28
CA ARG A 84 -10.08 4.76 5.59
C ARG A 84 -10.78 5.50 4.47
N ARG A 85 -12.00 5.09 4.14
CA ARG A 85 -12.91 5.91 3.33
C ARG A 85 -13.25 7.21 4.10
N PRO A 86 -13.47 8.34 3.40
CA PRO A 86 -13.54 8.48 1.95
C PRO A 86 -12.19 8.70 1.24
N MET A 87 -11.06 8.68 1.95
CA MET A 87 -9.75 8.96 1.36
C MET A 87 -9.38 7.93 0.29
N LEU A 88 -8.72 8.42 -0.78
CA LEU A 88 -8.26 7.57 -1.85
C LEU A 88 -6.84 7.03 -1.56
N PRO A 89 -6.55 5.77 -1.88
CA PRO A 89 -5.25 5.20 -1.58
C PRO A 89 -4.11 5.89 -2.35
N GLY A 90 -4.39 6.47 -3.52
CA GLY A 90 -3.42 7.24 -4.30
C GLY A 90 -3.07 8.61 -3.72
N GLU A 91 -3.79 9.08 -2.69
CA GLU A 91 -3.52 10.36 -2.03
C GLU A 91 -2.82 10.17 -0.67
N MET A 92 -2.85 8.95 -0.15
CA MET A 92 -2.30 8.63 1.16
C MET A 92 -0.91 8.01 1.01
N PRO A 93 0.14 8.57 1.64
CA PRO A 93 1.46 7.96 1.63
C PRO A 93 1.44 6.61 2.35
N VAL A 94 2.39 5.74 2.01
CA VAL A 94 2.65 4.48 2.70
C VAL A 94 4.12 4.37 3.05
N ARG A 95 4.40 3.91 4.27
CA ARG A 95 5.76 3.71 4.78
C ARG A 95 6.32 2.35 4.38
N TYR A 96 7.51 2.36 3.78
CA TYR A 96 8.28 1.16 3.41
C TYR A 96 9.33 0.79 4.48
N PRO A 97 10.00 -0.38 4.39
CA PRO A 97 10.86 -0.87 5.48
C PRO A 97 12.04 0.05 5.81
N SER A 98 12.56 0.77 4.81
CA SER A 98 13.61 1.78 4.99
C SER A 98 13.16 3.02 5.77
N GLY A 99 11.86 3.14 6.03
CA GLY A 99 11.22 4.30 6.61
C GLY A 99 10.92 5.43 5.63
N ALA A 100 11.28 5.28 4.36
CA ALA A 100 10.82 6.17 3.31
C ALA A 100 9.31 6.00 3.07
N GLU A 101 8.66 7.12 2.73
CA GLU A 101 7.24 7.16 2.42
C GLU A 101 7.04 7.39 0.93
N TYR A 102 6.00 6.76 0.38
CA TYR A 102 5.69 6.81 -1.03
C TYR A 102 4.20 7.01 -1.26
N VAL A 103 3.85 7.77 -2.30
CA VAL A 103 2.53 7.72 -2.92
C VAL A 103 2.57 6.64 -4.01
N LEU A 104 1.49 5.85 -4.10
CA LEU A 104 1.35 4.77 -5.06
C LEU A 104 0.38 5.17 -6.17
N HIS A 105 0.69 4.80 -7.41
CA HIS A 105 -0.04 5.26 -8.59
C HIS A 105 -0.81 4.13 -9.29
N PRO A 106 -1.93 4.45 -9.99
CA PRO A 106 -2.72 3.46 -10.73
C PRO A 106 -1.93 2.66 -11.78
N ASP A 107 -0.88 3.25 -12.36
CA ASP A 107 0.00 2.61 -13.34
C ASP A 107 0.97 1.58 -12.73
N GLY A 108 0.95 1.40 -11.40
CA GLY A 108 1.85 0.52 -10.68
C GLY A 108 3.17 1.16 -10.27
N THR A 109 3.38 2.45 -10.52
CA THR A 109 4.58 3.16 -10.06
C THR A 109 4.40 3.72 -8.64
N ARG A 110 5.46 4.34 -8.11
CA ARG A 110 5.44 5.04 -6.83
C ARG A 110 6.34 6.28 -6.88
N SER A 111 5.94 7.34 -6.18
CA SER A 111 6.73 8.56 -6.01
C SER A 111 7.13 8.71 -4.56
N ARG A 112 8.42 8.97 -4.31
CA ARG A 112 8.92 9.19 -2.95
C ARG A 112 8.43 10.53 -2.44
N ILE A 113 7.91 10.56 -1.21
CA ILE A 113 7.68 11.81 -0.49
C ILE A 113 9.03 12.29 0.02
N ALA A 114 9.47 13.45 -0.47
CA ALA A 114 10.65 14.10 0.06
C ALA A 114 10.37 14.47 1.52
N PRO A 115 11.32 14.23 2.46
CA PRO A 115 11.19 14.83 3.77
C PRO A 115 11.07 16.35 3.60
N PRO A 116 10.29 17.05 4.44
CA PRO A 116 10.24 18.50 4.38
C PRO A 116 11.67 19.03 4.44
N ILE A 117 12.02 19.92 3.49
CA ILE A 117 13.31 20.59 3.48
C ILE A 117 13.44 21.27 4.84
N ARG A 118 14.31 20.75 5.70
CA ARG A 118 14.73 21.47 6.89
C ARG A 118 15.55 22.65 6.40
N TYR A 119 14.97 23.84 6.38
CA TYR A 119 15.80 25.04 6.38
C TYR A 119 16.64 24.95 7.64
N ALA A 120 17.94 24.70 7.48
CA ALA A 120 18.88 24.88 8.57
C ALA A 120 18.72 26.34 9.00
N HIS A 121 18.18 26.58 10.19
CA HIS A 121 18.28 27.88 10.82
C HIS A 121 19.76 28.13 11.04
N ALA A 122 20.38 28.84 10.09
CA ALA A 122 21.71 29.39 10.25
C ALA A 122 21.68 30.21 11.54
N GLY A 123 22.64 29.93 12.41
CA GLY A 123 22.70 30.46 13.76
C GLY A 123 22.59 31.98 13.81
N GLY A 124 21.77 32.45 14.74
CA GLY A 124 21.84 33.80 15.27
C GLY A 124 22.28 33.72 16.73
N ALA A 125 23.55 33.39 16.98
CA ALA A 125 24.16 33.71 18.25
C ALA A 125 24.41 35.24 18.25
N ARG A 126 23.76 35.93 19.18
CA ARG A 126 24.18 37.24 19.69
C ARG A 126 24.33 37.10 21.20
#